data_AF-X1MG65-F1
#
_entry.id   AF-X1MG65-F1
#
_cell.length_a   1.000
_cell.length_b   1.000
_cell.length_c   1.000
_cell.angle_alpha   90.00
_cell.angle_beta   90.00
_cell.angle_gamma   90.00
#
_symmetry.space_group_name_H-M   'P 1'
#
loop_
_entity.id
_entity.type
_entity.pdbx_description
1 polymer ?
#
loop_
_entity_poly.entity_id
_entity_poly.type
_entity_poly.pdbx_seq_one_letter_code
_entity_poly.pdbx_strand_id
1 'polypeptide(L)'
;DIFFAFPYILGAIVIMTVLGPGIVNIFIAIGILGWASFARIFRGSILSIKNKEYIEAAKALGASNYRIITKHIFPNAFAPIIVYATISTFF
;
A
#
# COMPACT_ATOMS: atom_id res chain seq x y z
N ASP A 1 -6.32 2.93 -11.01
CA ASP A 1 -7.79 2.83 -11.08
C ASP A 1 -8.29 1.77 -12.06
N ILE A 2 -7.57 1.47 -13.14
CA ILE A 2 -7.90 0.37 -14.08
C ILE A 2 -8.11 -0.99 -13.39
N PHE A 3 -7.30 -1.33 -12.38
CA PHE A 3 -7.45 -2.58 -11.61
C PHE A 3 -8.76 -2.68 -10.80
N PHE A 4 -9.43 -1.57 -10.51
CA PHE A 4 -10.74 -1.57 -9.83
C PHE A 4 -11.90 -1.72 -10.81
N ALA A 5 -11.67 -1.44 -12.09
CA ALA A 5 -12.63 -1.73 -13.15
C ALA A 5 -12.64 -3.23 -13.52
N PHE A 6 -11.61 -3.98 -13.08
CA PHE A 6 -11.51 -5.41 -13.29
C PHE A 6 -12.26 -6.18 -12.18
N PRO A 7 -13.20 -7.09 -12.51
CA PRO A 7 -13.96 -7.80 -11.50
C PRO A 7 -13.05 -8.71 -10.65
N TYR A 8 -12.94 -8.41 -9.36
CA TYR A 8 -12.02 -9.08 -8.44
C TYR A 8 -12.18 -10.61 -8.41
N ILE A 9 -13.44 -11.07 -8.38
CA ILE A 9 -13.78 -12.50 -8.37
C ILE A 9 -13.33 -13.19 -9.66
N LEU A 10 -13.53 -12.56 -10.82
CA LEU A 10 -13.10 -13.13 -12.09
C LEU A 10 -11.57 -13.25 -12.14
N GLY A 11 -10.84 -12.24 -11.68
CA GLY A 11 -9.40 -12.30 -11.56
C GLY A 11 -8.92 -13.43 -10.65
N ALA A 12 -9.56 -13.58 -9.49
CA ALA A 12 -9.22 -14.65 -8.55
C ALA A 12 -9.46 -16.03 -9.18
N ILE A 13 -10.58 -16.23 -9.87
CA ILE A 13 -10.87 -17.50 -10.57
C ILE A 13 -9.81 -17.78 -11.63
N VAL A 14 -9.51 -16.81 -12.50
CA VAL A 14 -8.50 -16.99 -13.56
C VAL A 14 -7.14 -17.37 -12.97
N ILE A 15 -6.67 -16.65 -11.94
CA ILE A 15 -5.40 -16.94 -11.28
C ILE A 15 -5.42 -18.35 -10.68
N MET A 16 -6.50 -18.75 -10.01
CA MET A 16 -6.63 -20.07 -9.41
C MET A 16 -6.72 -21.19 -10.46
N THR A 17 -7.32 -20.94 -11.63
CA THR A 17 -7.36 -21.92 -12.73
C THR A 17 -5.99 -22.14 -13.36
N VAL A 18 -5.12 -21.12 -13.38
CA VAL A 18 -3.77 -21.20 -13.95
C VAL A 18 -2.77 -21.77 -12.96
N LEU A 19 -2.82 -21.34 -11.70
CA LEU A 19 -1.86 -21.76 -10.66
C LEU A 19 -2.26 -23.05 -9.95
N GLY A 20 -3.53 -23.46 -10.03
CA GLY A 20 -4.08 -24.62 -9.32
C GLY A 20 -4.45 -24.34 -7.85
N PRO A 21 -5.14 -25.28 -7.20
CA PRO A 21 -5.57 -25.13 -5.82
C PRO A 21 -4.38 -25.20 -4.84
N GLY A 22 -4.37 -24.33 -3.83
CA GLY A 22 -3.37 -24.34 -2.78
C GLY A 22 -3.36 -23.06 -1.95
N ILE A 23 -3.04 -23.16 -0.66
CA ILE A 23 -3.01 -22.02 0.26
C ILE A 23 -2.03 -20.94 -0.23
N VAL A 24 -0.87 -21.35 -0.73
CA VAL A 24 0.15 -20.41 -1.27
C VAL A 24 -0.39 -19.64 -2.47
N ASN A 25 -1.09 -20.32 -3.39
CA ASN A 25 -1.65 -19.68 -4.58
C ASN A 25 -2.78 -18.71 -4.24
N ILE A 26 -3.55 -18.99 -3.18
CA ILE A 26 -4.56 -18.06 -2.65
C ILE A 26 -3.88 -16.78 -2.15
N PHE A 27 -2.80 -16.89 -1.37
CA PHE A 27 -2.05 -15.71 -0.92
C PHE A 27 -1.49 -14.90 -2.10
N ILE A 28 -0.97 -15.57 -3.13
CA ILE A 28 -0.48 -14.92 -4.35
C ILE A 28 -1.61 -14.18 -5.06
N ALA A 29 -2.77 -14.83 -5.26
CA ALA A 29 -3.93 -14.23 -5.91
C ALA A 29 -4.42 -12.99 -5.16
N ILE A 30 -4.56 -13.09 -3.83
CA ILE A 30 -4.98 -11.97 -2.98
C ILE A 30 -3.95 -10.84 -3.03
N GLY A 31 -2.65 -11.15 -2.99
CA GLY A 31 -1.59 -10.15 -3.09
C GLY A 31 -1.62 -9.38 -4.41
N ILE A 32 -1.70 -10.10 -5.54
CA ILE A 32 -1.71 -9.51 -6.89
C ILE A 32 -2.98 -8.72 -7.19
N LEU A 33 -4.11 -9.08 -6.60
CA LEU A 33 -5.35 -8.34 -6.81
C LEU A 33 -5.50 -7.17 -5.80
N GLY A 34 -5.00 -7.34 -4.58
CA GLY A 34 -5.11 -6.36 -3.49
C GLY A 34 -4.04 -5.28 -3.47
N TRP A 35 -2.87 -5.49 -4.08
CA TRP A 35 -1.74 -4.55 -3.97
C TRP A 35 -2.07 -3.14 -4.46
N ALA A 36 -2.92 -3.00 -5.48
CA ALA A 36 -3.24 -1.70 -6.06
C ALA A 36 -3.97 -0.78 -5.07
N SER A 37 -4.88 -1.35 -4.27
CA SER A 37 -5.58 -0.64 -3.18
C SER A 37 -4.60 -0.17 -2.12
N PHE A 38 -3.77 -1.10 -1.66
CA PHE A 38 -2.74 -0.83 -0.66
C PHE A 38 -1.77 0.26 -1.13
N ALA A 39 -1.24 0.12 -2.36
CA ALA A 39 -0.32 1.06 -2.95
C ALA A 39 -0.93 2.46 -3.12
N ARG A 40 -2.22 2.56 -3.49
CA ARG A 40 -2.90 3.85 -3.61
C ARG A 40 -2.99 4.55 -2.26
N ILE A 41 -3.42 3.83 -1.22
CA ILE A 41 -3.56 4.38 0.13
C ILE A 41 -2.18 4.84 0.63
N PHE A 42 -1.18 3.96 0.52
CA PHE A 42 0.17 4.26 0.96
C PHE A 42 0.78 5.46 0.22
N ARG A 43 0.58 5.55 -1.10
CA ARG A 43 1.01 6.70 -1.90
C ARG A 43 0.35 8.00 -1.42
N GLY A 44 -0.96 7.97 -1.14
CA GLY A 44 -1.68 9.12 -0.58
C GLY A 44 -1.10 9.57 0.76
N SER A 45 -0.79 8.61 1.64
CA SER A 45 -0.16 8.86 2.94
C SER A 45 1.24 9.44 2.80
N ILE A 46 2.07 8.89 1.90
CA ILE A 46 3.41 9.42 1.61
C ILE A 46 3.32 10.86 1.12
N LEU A 47 2.42 11.18 0.18
CA LEU A 47 2.23 12.54 -0.33
C LEU A 47 1.82 13.51 0.79
N SER A 48 0.88 13.10 1.64
CA SER A 48 0.44 13.89 2.79
C SER A 48 1.58 14.17 3.78
N ILE A 49 2.41 13.15 4.08
CA ILE A 49 3.53 13.31 5.03
C ILE A 49 4.67 14.11 4.43
N LYS A 50 4.98 13.92 3.14
CA LYS A 50 6.07 14.62 2.44
C LYS A 50 5.93 16.14 2.47
N ASN A 51 4.69 16.65 2.52
CA ASN A 51 4.35 18.06 2.53
C ASN A 51 4.17 18.64 3.94
N LYS A 52 4.60 17.94 5.00
CA LYS A 52 4.55 18.45 6.37
C LYS A 52 5.72 19.39 6.67
N GLU A 53 5.46 20.44 7.44
CA GLU A 53 6.43 21.48 7.81
C GLU A 53 7.73 20.92 8.42
N TYR A 54 7.64 19.88 9.25
CA TYR A 54 8.83 19.26 9.85
C TYR A 54 9.72 18.54 8.84
N ILE A 55 9.17 18.05 7.72
CA ILE A 55 9.95 17.45 6.63
C ILE A 55 10.68 18.56 5.86
N GLU A 56 10.02 19.70 5.63
CA GLU A 56 10.63 20.86 4.98
C GLU A 56 11.75 21.47 5.83
N ALA A 57 11.52 21.64 7.13
CA ALA A 57 12.54 22.06 8.08
C ALA A 57 13.74 21.08 8.11
N ALA A 58 13.49 19.77 8.13
CA ALA A 58 14.56 18.77 8.09
C ALA A 58 15.40 18.86 6.80
N LYS A 59 14.77 19.13 5.65
CA LYS A 59 15.49 19.38 4.38
C LYS A 59 16.31 20.66 4.43
N ALA A 60 15.75 21.74 5.00
CA ALA A 60 16.45 23.02 5.15
C ALA A 60 17.70 22.89 6.06
N LEU A 61 17.66 21.97 7.03
CA LEU A 61 18.78 21.60 7.89
C LEU A 61 19.80 20.64 7.22
N GLY A 62 19.62 20.30 5.94
CA GLY A 62 20.55 19.47 5.17
C GLY A 62 20.35 17.95 5.33
N ALA A 63 19.21 17.48 5.83
CA ALA A 63 18.95 16.05 5.91
C ALA A 63 18.81 15.43 4.50
N SER A 64 19.47 14.29 4.29
CA SER A 64 19.39 13.58 3.01
C SER A 64 18.00 12.99 2.76
N ASN A 65 17.57 12.97 1.50
CA ASN A 65 16.27 12.39 1.11
C ASN A 65 16.11 10.95 1.60
N TYR A 66 17.19 10.15 1.57
CA TYR A 66 17.15 8.77 2.07
C TYR A 66 16.82 8.70 3.56
N ARG A 67 17.48 9.52 4.39
CA ARG A 67 17.22 9.58 5.84
C ARG A 67 15.79 10.06 6.14
N ILE A 68 15.29 11.04 5.40
CA ILE A 68 13.93 11.54 5.54
C ILE A 68 12.91 10.45 5.19
N ILE A 69 13.14 9.74 4.09
CA ILE A 69 12.24 8.67 3.64
C ILE A 69 12.20 7.53 4.66
N THR A 70 13.34 6.98 5.07
CA THR A 70 13.37 5.79 5.93
C THR A 70 13.04 6.08 7.39
N LYS A 71 13.41 7.25 7.92
CA LYS A 71 13.24 7.58 9.34
C LYS A 71 11.98 8.38 9.64
N HIS A 72 11.42 9.09 8.67
CA HIS A 72 10.25 9.95 8.87
C HIS A 72 9.07 9.55 8.00
N ILE A 73 9.22 9.48 6.67
CA ILE A 73 8.07 9.29 5.78
C ILE A 73 7.54 7.85 5.85
N PHE A 74 8.42 6.87 5.68
CA PHE A 74 8.07 5.44 5.64
C PHE A 74 7.35 5.00 6.92
N PRO A 75 7.92 5.15 8.14
CA PRO A 75 7.25 4.73 9.37
C PRO A 75 5.93 5.47 9.63
N ASN A 76 5.84 6.77 9.33
CA ASN A 76 4.59 7.50 9.53
C ASN A 76 3.52 7.16 8.49
N ALA A 77 3.91 6.74 7.28
CA ALA A 77 2.98 6.35 6.23
C ALA A 77 2.29 5.00 6.51
N PHE A 78 2.79 4.20 7.45
CA PHE A 78 2.13 2.95 7.88
C PHE A 78 0.92 3.17 8.78
N ALA A 79 0.85 4.25 9.55
CA ALA A 79 -0.28 4.52 10.43
C ALA A 79 -1.64 4.42 9.72
N PRO A 80 -1.86 5.09 8.56
CA PRO A 80 -3.12 4.97 7.82
C PRO A 80 -3.35 3.57 7.20
N ILE A 81 -2.30 2.80 6.90
CA ILE A 81 -2.44 1.40 6.46
C ILE A 81 -3.02 0.55 7.59
N ILE A 82 -2.52 0.71 8.81
CA ILE A 82 -2.97 -0.08 9.97
C ILE A 82 -4.45 0.19 10.22
N VAL A 83 -4.87 1.45 10.17
CA VAL A 83 -6.29 1.84 10.29
C VAL A 83 -7.12 1.21 9.16
N TYR A 84 -6.64 1.28 7.92
CA TYR A 84 -7.34 0.67 6.78
C TYR A 84 -7.49 -0.85 6.95
N ALA A 85 -6.44 -1.55 7.36
CA ALA A 85 -6.45 -3.00 7.57
C ALA A 85 -7.44 -3.41 8.68
N THR A 86 -7.52 -2.63 9.76
CA THR A 86 -8.50 -2.87 10.83
C THR A 86 -9.92 -2.69 10.31
N ILE A 87 -10.20 -1.62 9.56
CA ILE A 87 -11.52 -1.37 8.97
C ILE A 87 -11.89 -2.47 7.96
N SER A 88 -11.00 -2.80 7.03
CA SER A 88 -11.26 -3.79 5.98
C SER A 88 -11.41 -5.23 6.49
N THR A 89 -10.94 -5.51 7.70
CA THR A 89 -11.16 -6.81 8.36
C THR A 89 -12.48 -6.83 9.13
N PHE A 90 -12.99 -5.67 9.56
CA PHE A 90 -14.22 -5.52 10.33
C PHE A 90 -15.50 -5.41 9.48
N PHE A 91 -15.37 -4.97 8.22
CA PHE A 91 -16.44 -4.91 7.22
C PHE A 91 -16.25 -6.01 6.17
#